data_AF-A0A6F8V3U1-F1
#
_entry.id   AF-A0A6F8V3U1-F1
#
_cell.length_a   1.000
_cell.length_b   1.000
_cell.length_c   1.000
_cell.angle_alpha   90.00
_cell.angle_beta   90.00
_cell.angle_gamma   90.00
#
_symmetry.space_group_name_H-M   'P 1'
#
loop_
_entity.id
_entity.type
_entity.pdbx_description
1 polymer ?
#
loop_
_entity_poly.entity_id
_entity_poly.type
_entity_poly.pdbx_seq_one_letter_code
_entity_poly.pdbx_strand_id
1 'polypeptide(L)'
;MKPGCAPAEGADASSVLQSRAEVCRMCPACKRRPHSPNDVAGFAEGFRAGIAACDGARRAEEAEAERKREAWREFEDEFLLGPGGGRVSAHVFDACEQAFERAWPDRAAASEAAKKAFIVARTAA
;
A
#
# COMPACT_ATOMS: atom_id res chain seq x y z
N MET A 1 2.81 0.87 -17.34
CA MET A 1 1.50 1.47 -17.03
C MET A 1 0.74 0.49 -16.13
N LYS A 2 0.68 0.76 -14.83
CA LYS A 2 -0.13 -0.04 -13.88
C LYS A 2 -1.59 0.41 -14.02
N PRO A 3 -2.59 -0.50 -14.07
CA PRO A 3 -3.97 -0.08 -13.96
C PRO A 3 -4.15 0.56 -12.57
N GLY A 4 -4.38 1.88 -12.56
CA GLY A 4 -4.65 2.61 -11.33
C GLY A 4 -5.99 2.17 -10.75
N CYS A 5 -5.98 1.65 -9.52
CA CYS A 5 -7.16 1.67 -8.67
C CYS A 5 -7.44 3.12 -8.31
N ALA A 6 -8.18 3.83 -9.18
CA ALA A 6 -8.75 5.12 -8.83
C ALA A 6 -9.86 4.88 -7.80
N PRO A 7 -9.93 5.67 -6.71
CA PRO A 7 -11.04 5.58 -5.77
C PRO A 7 -12.30 6.06 -6.48
N ALA A 8 -13.28 5.18 -6.65
CA ALA A 8 -14.63 5.63 -6.94
C ALA A 8 -15.16 6.29 -5.66
N GLU A 9 -15.18 7.63 -5.64
CA GLU A 9 -15.83 8.40 -4.58
C GLU A 9 -17.28 7.92 -4.40
N GLY A 10 -17.58 7.41 -3.22
CA GLY A 10 -18.92 7.44 -2.62
C GLY A 10 -20.02 6.59 -3.26
N ALA A 11 -19.81 5.90 -4.38
CA ALA A 11 -20.78 4.94 -4.87
C ALA A 11 -20.58 3.62 -4.12
N ASP A 12 -21.42 3.35 -3.11
CA ASP A 12 -21.42 2.05 -2.47
C ASP A 12 -21.57 0.96 -3.56
N ALA A 13 -20.90 -0.17 -3.37
CA ALA A 13 -20.91 -1.28 -4.33
C ALA A 13 -22.34 -1.68 -4.74
N SER A 14 -23.33 -1.52 -3.85
CA SER A 14 -24.74 -1.79 -4.11
C SER A 14 -25.36 -0.83 -5.12
N SER A 15 -25.03 0.47 -5.08
CA SER A 15 -25.57 1.52 -5.95
C SER A 15 -25.09 1.39 -7.40
N VAL A 16 -23.80 1.03 -7.60
CA VAL A 16 -23.23 0.77 -8.93
C VAL A 16 -23.83 -0.50 -9.53
N LEU A 17 -24.04 -1.53 -8.71
CA LEU A 17 -24.64 -2.79 -9.12
C LEU A 17 -26.14 -2.62 -9.45
N GLN A 18 -26.90 -1.86 -8.65
CA GLN A 18 -28.31 -1.55 -8.93
C GLN A 18 -28.45 -0.74 -10.22
N SER A 19 -27.64 0.31 -10.38
CA SER A 19 -27.66 1.17 -11.58
C SER A 19 -27.33 0.37 -12.85
N ARG A 20 -26.34 -0.53 -12.80
CA ARG A 20 -26.00 -1.41 -13.95
C ARG A 20 -27.06 -2.47 -14.20
N ALA A 21 -27.67 -3.06 -13.17
CA ALA A 21 -28.72 -4.05 -13.33
C ALA A 21 -29.99 -3.44 -13.96
N GLU A 22 -30.35 -2.20 -13.58
CA GLU A 22 -31.46 -1.46 -14.21
C GLU A 22 -31.17 -1.12 -15.67
N VAL A 23 -29.97 -0.56 -15.97
CA VAL A 23 -29.56 -0.26 -17.35
C VAL A 23 -29.54 -1.54 -18.21
N CYS A 24 -29.07 -2.66 -17.65
CA CYS A 24 -29.05 -3.94 -18.34
C CYS A 24 -30.47 -4.47 -18.62
N ARG A 25 -31.40 -4.40 -17.65
CA ARG A 25 -32.82 -4.78 -17.86
C ARG A 25 -33.51 -3.99 -18.97
N MET A 26 -33.10 -2.74 -19.21
CA MET A 26 -33.68 -1.88 -20.25
C MET A 26 -33.11 -2.15 -21.65
N CYS A 27 -32.03 -2.93 -21.78
CA CYS A 27 -31.41 -3.24 -23.06
C CYS A 27 -32.27 -4.21 -23.91
N PRO A 28 -32.38 -4.00 -25.24
CA PRO A 28 -33.19 -4.86 -26.12
C PRO A 28 -32.79 -6.34 -26.11
N ALA A 29 -31.52 -6.65 -25.85
CA ALA A 29 -31.02 -8.02 -25.74
C ALA A 29 -31.48 -8.71 -24.45
N CYS A 30 -31.54 -7.97 -23.33
CA CYS A 30 -32.00 -8.48 -22.03
C CYS A 30 -33.52 -8.63 -21.96
N LYS A 31 -34.26 -7.83 -22.74
CA LYS A 31 -35.71 -8.04 -22.96
C LYS A 31 -36.01 -9.33 -23.73
N ARG A 32 -35.10 -9.78 -24.59
CA ARG A 32 -35.25 -11.03 -25.37
C ARG A 32 -34.76 -12.27 -24.63
N ARG A 33 -33.82 -12.10 -23.69
CA ARG A 33 -33.29 -13.18 -22.86
C ARG A 33 -33.07 -12.63 -21.44
N PRO A 34 -34.03 -12.80 -20.51
CA PRO A 34 -33.86 -12.30 -19.16
C PRO A 34 -32.65 -12.98 -18.53
N HIS A 35 -31.74 -12.17 -17.96
CA HIS A 35 -30.64 -12.70 -17.15
C HIS A 35 -31.22 -13.52 -16.00
N SER A 36 -30.67 -14.71 -15.79
CA SER A 36 -31.11 -15.53 -14.68
C SER A 36 -30.69 -14.85 -13.37
N PRO A 37 -31.46 -15.02 -12.28
CA PRO A 37 -31.03 -14.57 -10.96
C PRO A 37 -29.63 -15.06 -10.58
N ASN A 38 -29.21 -16.21 -11.11
CA ASN A 38 -27.89 -16.80 -10.91
C ASN A 38 -26.76 -15.99 -11.58
N ASP A 39 -27.00 -15.39 -12.75
CA ASP A 39 -26.01 -14.57 -13.45
C ASP A 39 -25.71 -13.26 -12.68
N VAL A 40 -26.76 -12.66 -12.12
CA VAL A 40 -26.66 -11.46 -11.29
C VAL A 40 -25.97 -11.77 -9.96
N ALA A 41 -26.31 -12.90 -9.34
CA ALA A 41 -25.69 -13.36 -8.11
C ALA A 41 -24.19 -13.64 -8.29
N GLY A 42 -23.81 -14.35 -9.36
CA GLY A 42 -22.41 -14.64 -9.68
C GLY A 42 -21.58 -13.38 -9.97
N PHE A 43 -22.17 -12.40 -10.66
CA PHE A 43 -21.50 -11.10 -10.88
C PHE A 43 -21.32 -10.33 -9.57
N ALA A 44 -22.34 -10.26 -8.72
CA ALA A 44 -22.26 -9.58 -7.43
C ALA A 44 -21.25 -10.26 -6.46
N GLU A 45 -21.12 -11.58 -6.52
CA GLU A 45 -20.10 -12.32 -5.79
C GLU A 45 -18.69 -12.01 -6.31
N GLY A 46 -18.46 -12.10 -7.62
CA GLY A 46 -17.16 -11.80 -8.22
C GLY A 46 -16.71 -10.35 -8.00
N PHE A 47 -17.64 -9.39 -8.06
CA PHE A 47 -17.35 -7.98 -7.78
C PHE A 47 -16.93 -7.76 -6.31
N ARG A 48 -17.66 -8.36 -5.36
CA ARG A 48 -17.31 -8.29 -3.92
C ARG A 48 -15.97 -8.94 -3.64
N ALA A 49 -15.68 -10.09 -4.26
CA ALA A 49 -14.38 -10.75 -4.15
C ALA A 49 -13.24 -9.87 -4.68
N GLY A 50 -13.46 -9.16 -5.79
CA GLY A 50 -12.51 -8.18 -6.33
C GLY A 50 -12.21 -7.03 -5.37
N ILE A 51 -13.24 -6.42 -4.78
CA ILE A 51 -13.07 -5.36 -3.77
C ILE A 51 -12.28 -5.89 -2.56
N ALA A 52 -12.65 -7.05 -2.03
CA ALA A 52 -11.98 -7.65 -0.88
C ALA A 52 -10.50 -7.95 -1.16
N ALA A 53 -10.16 -8.39 -2.37
CA ALA A 53 -8.78 -8.62 -2.78
C ALA A 53 -7.98 -7.31 -2.86
N CYS A 54 -8.56 -6.25 -3.44
CA CYS A 54 -7.93 -4.92 -3.48
C CYS A 54 -7.70 -4.34 -2.08
N ASP A 55 -8.70 -4.44 -1.20
CA ASP A 55 -8.57 -4.01 0.20
C ASP A 55 -7.53 -4.85 0.97
N GLY A 56 -7.47 -6.14 0.71
CA GLY A 56 -6.45 -7.03 1.27
C GLY A 56 -5.03 -6.62 0.85
N ALA A 57 -4.82 -6.34 -0.43
CA ALA A 57 -3.54 -5.87 -0.96
C ALA A 57 -3.14 -4.52 -0.33
N ARG A 58 -4.08 -3.57 -0.28
CA ARG A 58 -3.85 -2.25 0.34
C ARG A 58 -3.46 -2.37 1.82
N ARG A 59 -4.17 -3.19 2.59
CA ARG A 59 -3.85 -3.41 4.02
C ARG A 59 -2.47 -4.05 4.20
N ALA A 60 -2.08 -4.96 3.31
CA ALA A 60 -0.74 -5.55 3.35
C ALA A 60 0.35 -4.51 3.08
N GLU A 61 0.15 -3.62 2.09
CA GLU A 61 1.05 -2.50 1.80
C GLU A 61 1.12 -1.50 2.97
N GLU A 62 -0.02 -1.12 3.55
CA GLU A 62 -0.09 -0.23 4.72
C GLU A 62 0.63 -0.83 5.93
N ALA A 63 0.43 -2.13 6.19
CA ALA A 63 1.10 -2.84 7.27
C ALA A 63 2.61 -2.94 7.05
N GLU A 64 3.07 -3.14 5.82
CA GLU A 64 4.50 -3.13 5.50
C GLU A 64 5.11 -1.75 5.65
N ALA A 65 4.43 -0.71 5.16
CA ALA A 65 4.87 0.68 5.33
C ALA A 65 4.96 1.06 6.81
N GLU A 66 4.02 0.63 7.64
CA GLU A 66 4.07 0.87 9.08
C GLU A 66 5.25 0.15 9.74
N ARG A 67 5.47 -1.14 9.43
CA ARG A 67 6.64 -1.89 9.92
C ARG A 67 7.96 -1.22 9.53
N LYS A 68 8.04 -0.68 8.31
CA LYS A 68 9.21 0.06 7.83
C LYS A 68 9.41 1.35 8.63
N ARG A 69 8.34 2.13 8.83
CA ARG A 69 8.38 3.38 9.61
C ARG A 69 8.81 3.15 11.06
N GLU A 70 8.26 2.12 11.70
CA GLU A 70 8.62 1.76 13.07
C GLU A 70 10.09 1.36 13.18
N ALA A 71 10.55 0.45 12.31
CA ALA A 71 11.94 0.02 12.30
C ALA A 71 12.92 1.16 11.98
N TRP A 72 12.55 2.07 11.08
CA TRP A 72 13.34 3.26 10.79
C TRP A 72 13.40 4.21 11.99
N ARG A 73 12.27 4.44 12.69
CA ARG A 73 12.23 5.30 13.87
C ARG A 73 13.12 4.77 14.99
N GLU A 74 13.09 3.47 15.26
CA GLU A 74 13.98 2.85 16.25
C GLU A 74 15.46 3.09 15.90
N PHE A 75 15.82 2.94 14.62
CA PHE A 75 17.18 3.22 14.17
C PHE A 75 17.53 4.72 14.29
N GLU A 76 16.62 5.61 13.92
CA GLU A 76 16.82 7.07 14.05
C GLU A 76 17.07 7.45 15.51
N ASP A 77 16.23 6.94 16.42
CA ASP A 77 16.32 7.21 17.85
C ASP A 77 17.62 6.69 18.47
N GLU A 78 18.11 5.52 18.03
CA GLU A 78 19.35 4.92 18.56
C GLU A 78 20.63 5.54 17.99
N PHE A 79 20.66 5.88 16.70
CA PHE A 79 21.92 6.23 16.00
C PHE A 79 21.97 7.66 15.45
N LEU A 80 20.83 8.24 15.07
CA LEU A 80 20.77 9.51 14.34
C LEU A 80 20.38 10.70 15.25
N LEU A 81 19.86 10.43 16.45
CA LEU A 81 19.64 11.43 17.49
C LEU A 81 20.79 11.40 18.51
N GLY A 82 21.48 12.52 18.67
CA GLY A 82 22.52 12.69 19.69
C GLY A 82 21.95 12.79 21.11
N PRO A 83 22.79 12.71 22.16
CA PRO A 83 22.40 12.69 23.58
C PRO A 83 21.73 13.98 24.13
N GLY A 84 21.28 14.88 23.25
CA GLY A 84 20.50 16.08 23.57
C GLY A 84 19.38 16.35 22.56
N GLY A 85 18.98 15.36 21.75
CA GLY A 85 17.94 15.50 20.72
C GLY A 85 18.39 16.19 19.42
N GLY A 86 19.70 16.50 19.29
CA GLY A 86 20.27 17.04 18.05
C GLY A 86 20.42 15.95 16.99
N ARG A 87 19.85 16.17 15.80
CA ARG A 87 20.02 15.27 14.64
C ARG A 87 21.43 15.35 14.07
N VAL A 88 21.90 14.22 13.51
CA VAL A 88 23.09 14.18 12.63
C VAL A 88 22.93 15.10 11.41
N SER A 89 24.04 15.37 10.71
CA SER A 89 24.00 16.12 9.46
C SER A 89 23.14 15.42 8.40
N ALA A 90 22.55 16.23 7.51
CA ALA A 90 21.64 15.75 6.47
C ALA A 90 22.26 14.65 5.59
N HIS A 91 23.54 14.78 5.23
CA HIS A 91 24.21 13.78 4.39
C HIS A 91 24.35 12.41 5.07
N VAL A 92 24.51 12.36 6.39
CA VAL A 92 24.56 11.10 7.15
C VAL A 92 23.17 10.49 7.21
N PHE A 93 22.15 11.32 7.47
CA PHE A 93 20.76 10.88 7.49
C PHE A 93 20.36 10.23 6.16
N ASP A 94 20.58 10.92 5.04
CA ASP A 94 20.23 10.45 3.70
C ASP A 94 20.97 9.16 3.33
N ALA A 95 22.26 9.04 3.69
CA ALA A 95 23.05 7.83 3.43
C ALA A 95 22.51 6.62 4.20
N CYS A 96 22.12 6.82 5.47
CA CYS A 96 21.52 5.78 6.29
C CYS A 96 20.14 5.37 5.77
N GLU A 97 19.30 6.33 5.38
CA GLU A 97 17.96 6.08 4.84
C GLU A 97 18.06 5.25 3.57
N GLN A 98 18.88 5.66 2.59
CA GLN A 98 19.07 4.91 1.34
C GLN A 98 19.58 3.48 1.57
N ALA A 99 20.50 3.28 2.53
CA ALA A 99 21.00 1.96 2.87
C ALA A 99 19.94 1.08 3.52
N PHE A 100 19.11 1.66 4.40
CA PHE A 100 17.98 0.99 5.02
C PHE A 100 16.93 0.57 3.99
N GLU A 101 16.53 1.49 3.11
CA GLU A 101 15.49 1.25 2.09
C GLU A 101 15.89 0.14 1.12
N ARG A 102 17.17 0.06 0.76
CA ARG A 102 17.66 -0.95 -0.19
C ARG A 102 17.65 -2.37 0.38
N ALA A 103 17.80 -2.51 1.69
CA ALA A 103 17.84 -3.80 2.37
C ALA A 103 16.48 -4.23 2.96
N TRP A 104 15.50 -3.31 2.99
CA TRP A 104 14.10 -3.65 3.27
C TRP A 104 13.56 -4.64 2.21
N PRO A 105 12.73 -5.65 2.55
CA PRO A 105 11.95 -5.83 3.78
C PRO A 105 12.62 -6.59 4.94
N ASP A 106 13.90 -6.96 4.83
CA ASP A 106 14.61 -7.58 5.93
C ASP A 106 15.02 -6.52 6.96
N ARG A 107 14.29 -6.47 8.08
CA ARG A 107 14.54 -5.50 9.16
C ARG A 107 15.96 -5.57 9.72
N ALA A 108 16.49 -6.78 9.94
CA ALA A 108 17.82 -6.94 10.51
C ALA A 108 18.90 -6.50 9.52
N ALA A 109 18.77 -6.90 8.26
CA ALA A 109 19.69 -6.47 7.21
C ALA A 109 19.60 -4.95 6.96
N ALA A 110 18.41 -4.35 7.01
CA ALA A 110 18.19 -2.91 6.85
C ALA A 110 18.86 -2.10 7.95
N SER A 111 18.65 -2.47 9.22
CA SER A 111 19.33 -1.82 10.35
C SER A 111 20.85 -1.97 10.27
N GLU A 112 21.38 -3.15 9.94
CA GLU A 112 22.83 -3.34 9.81
C GLU A 112 23.44 -2.59 8.61
N ALA A 113 22.72 -2.48 7.49
CA ALA A 113 23.14 -1.67 6.35
C ALA A 113 23.19 -0.18 6.71
N ALA A 114 22.18 0.32 7.42
CA ALA A 114 22.12 1.70 7.89
C ALA A 114 23.24 2.01 8.89
N LYS A 115 23.54 1.11 9.83
CA LYS A 115 24.68 1.26 10.76
C LYS A 115 26.02 1.38 10.02
N LYS A 116 26.24 0.56 8.98
CA LYS A 116 27.45 0.64 8.16
C LYS A 116 27.54 1.98 7.42
N ALA A 117 26.43 2.43 6.83
CA ALA A 117 26.36 3.73 6.17
C ALA A 117 26.63 4.89 7.14
N PHE A 118 26.07 4.84 8.36
CA PHE A 118 26.34 5.80 9.42
C PHE A 118 27.83 5.93 9.73
N ILE A 119 28.50 4.79 9.95
CA ILE A 119 29.95 4.76 10.26
C ILE A 119 30.73 5.43 9.12
N VAL A 120 30.48 5.02 7.88
CA VAL A 120 31.19 5.55 6.70
C VAL A 120 30.95 7.04 6.52
N ALA A 121 29.68 7.48 6.52
CA ALA A 121 29.30 8.87 6.24
C ALA A 121 29.77 9.84 7.33
N ARG A 122 29.83 9.39 8.60
CA ARG A 122 30.35 10.19 9.71
C ARG A 122 31.88 10.29 9.71
N THR A 123 32.59 9.29 9.21
CA THR A 123 34.06 9.33 9.10
C THR A 123 34.58 10.09 7.87
N ALA A 124 33.71 10.35 6.89
CA ALA A 124 34.06 11.07 5.67
C ALA A 124 33.87 12.59 5.77
N ALA A 125 33.32 13.09 6.89
CA ALA A 125 33.08 14.50 7.20
C ALA A 125 34.15 15.03 8.17
#